data_AF-A0A9J6N1Q8-F1
#
_entry.id   AF-A0A9J6N1Q8-F1
#
_cell.length_a   1.000
_cell.length_b   1.000
_cell.length_c   1.000
_cell.angle_alpha   90.00
_cell.angle_beta   90.00
_cell.angle_gamma   90.00
#
_symmetry.space_group_name_H-M   'P 1'
#
loop_
_entity.id
_entity.type
_entity.pdbx_description
1 polymer ?
#
loop_
_entity_poly.entity_id
_entity_poly.type
_entity_poly.pdbx_seq_one_letter_code
_entity_poly.pdbx_strand_id
1 'polypeptide(L)' 'MLKLWQKGKYYYHVYLYRHNELLQQDCLCEKLRWKLKIKAIYHNSKAIELGFKLNPIT' A
#
# COMPACT_ATOMS: atom_id res chain seq x y z
N MET A 1 5.95 -2.37 -21.85
CA MET A 1 5.62 -3.47 -20.92
C MET A 1 6.05 -3.19 -19.48
N LEU A 2 7.32 -2.84 -19.21
CA LEU A 2 7.82 -2.58 -17.85
C LEU A 2 7.04 -1.47 -17.10
N LYS A 3 6.73 -0.34 -17.76
CA LYS A 3 5.93 0.75 -17.17
C LYS A 3 4.51 0.32 -16.79
N LEU A 4 3.84 -0.46 -17.64
CA LEU A 4 2.50 -1.02 -17.37
C LEU A 4 2.54 -1.98 -16.17
N TRP A 5 3.56 -2.83 -16.11
CA TRP A 5 3.79 -3.73 -14.98
C TRP A 5 4.03 -2.97 -13.67
N GLN A 6 4.88 -1.94 -13.69
CA GLN A 6 5.12 -1.06 -12.54
C GLN A 6 3.85 -0.32 -12.10
N LYS A 7 3.03 0.14 -13.05
CA LYS A 7 1.73 0.76 -12.79
C LYS A 7 0.75 -0.23 -12.15
N GLY A 8 0.71 -1.48 -12.60
CA GLY A 8 -0.06 -2.54 -11.96
C GLY A 8 0.38 -2.80 -10.52
N LYS A 9 1.70 -2.90 -10.29
CA LYS A 9 2.26 -3.02 -8.93
C LYS A 9 1.90 -1.82 -8.04
N TYR A 10 1.97 -0.61 -8.59
CA TYR A 10 1.58 0.60 -7.87
C TYR A 10 0.14 0.50 -7.35
N TYR A 11 -0.82 0.21 -8.23
CA TYR A 11 -2.22 0.10 -7.84
C TYR A 11 -2.49 -1.07 -6.89
N TYR A 12 -1.77 -2.19 -7.05
CA TYR A 12 -1.83 -3.31 -6.11
C TYR A 12 -1.44 -2.88 -4.69
N HIS A 13 -0.34 -2.13 -4.55
CA HIS A 13 0.09 -1.61 -3.26
C HIS A 13 -0.88 -0.56 -2.70
N VAL A 14 -1.44 0.32 -3.53
CA VAL A 14 -2.49 1.27 -3.11
C VAL A 14 -3.74 0.54 -2.60
N TYR A 15 -4.19 -0.49 -3.32
CA TYR A 15 -5.33 -1.30 -2.92
C TYR A 15 -5.10 -1.97 -1.56
N LEU A 16 -3.96 -2.66 -1.38
CA LEU A 16 -3.66 -3.33 -0.13
C LEU A 16 -3.46 -2.38 1.04
N TYR A 17 -2.88 -1.20 0.80
CA TYR A 17 -2.79 -0.16 1.82
C TYR A 17 -4.19 0.20 2.36
N ARG A 18 -5.11 0.60 1.47
CA ARG A 18 -6.49 0.98 1.84
C ARG A 18 -7.27 -0.18 2.45
N HIS A 19 -7.11 -1.38 1.93
CA HIS A 19 -7.76 -2.57 2.46
C HIS A 19 -7.32 -2.86 3.90
N ASN A 20 -6.01 -2.78 4.20
CA ASN A 20 -5.52 -2.96 5.57
C ASN A 20 -5.99 -1.84 6.51
N GLU A 21 -6.09 -0.58 6.04
CA GLU A 21 -6.66 0.52 6.84
C GLU A 21 -8.14 0.27 7.18
N LEU A 22 -8.94 -0.19 6.23
CA LEU A 22 -10.34 -0.55 6.48
C LEU A 22 -10.46 -1.68 7.50
N LEU A 23 -9.70 -2.76 7.31
CA LEU A 23 -9.67 -3.85 8.29
C LEU A 23 -9.23 -3.38 9.68
N GLN A 24 -8.33 -2.40 9.76
CA GLN A 24 -7.85 -1.86 11.02
C GLN A 24 -8.96 -1.14 11.80
N GLN A 25 -9.86 -0.42 11.11
CA GLN A 25 -10.96 0.34 11.72
C GLN A 25 -11.93 -0.57 12.47
N ASP A 26 -12.29 -1.71 11.86
CA ASP A 26 -13.25 -2.65 12.43
C ASP A 26 -12.60 -3.72 13.34
N CYS A 27 -11.27 -3.70 13.47
CA CYS A 27 -10.54 -4.75 14.19
C CYS A 27 -10.64 -4.57 15.71
N LEU A 28 -11.36 -5.49 16.38
CA LEU A 28 -11.48 -5.54 17.84
C LEU A 28 -10.21 -6.04 18.56
N CYS A 29 -9.42 -6.90 17.91
CA CYS A 29 -8.19 -7.44 18.48
C CYS A 29 -7.01 -6.48 18.29
N GLU A 30 -6.46 -5.93 19.38
CA GLU A 30 -5.33 -4.99 19.30
C GLU A 30 -4.08 -5.58 18.63
N LYS A 31 -3.75 -6.84 18.93
CA LYS A 31 -2.60 -7.52 18.32
C LYS A 31 -2.76 -7.62 16.80
N LEU A 32 -3.97 -7.90 16.33
CA LEU A 32 -4.27 -7.96 14.90
C LEU A 32 -4.28 -6.56 14.29
N ARG A 33 -4.86 -5.57 14.98
CA ARG A 33 -4.88 -4.16 14.58
C ARG A 33 -3.47 -3.63 14.32
N TRP A 34 -2.52 -3.94 15.21
CA TRP A 34 -1.11 -3.57 15.01
C TRP A 34 -0.48 -4.24 13.79
N LYS A 35 -0.75 -5.53 13.56
CA LYS A 35 -0.27 -6.22 12.35
C LYS A 35 -0.84 -5.60 11.07
N LEU A 36 -2.12 -5.23 11.06
CA LEU A 36 -2.76 -4.55 9.94
C LEU A 36 -2.14 -3.17 9.69
N LYS A 37 -1.86 -2.41 10.76
CA LYS A 37 -1.16 -1.12 10.66
C LYS A 37 0.22 -1.26 10.03
N ILE A 38 1.02 -2.24 10.46
CA ILE A 38 2.35 -2.51 9.89
C ILE A 38 2.23 -2.85 8.39
N LYS A 39 1.26 -3.67 8.01
CA LYS A 39 1.00 -4.01 6.59
C LYS A 39 0.58 -2.76 5.79
N ALA A 40 -0.31 -1.94 6.32
CA ALA A 40 -0.74 -0.70 5.69
C ALA A 40 0.46 0.22 5.42
N ILE A 41 1.31 0.45 6.42
CA ILE A 41 2.54 1.26 6.28
C ILE A 41 3.45 0.68 5.20
N TYR A 42 3.70 -0.63 5.20
CA TYR A 42 4.53 -1.27 4.19
C TYR A 42 4.01 -1.05 2.77
N HIS A 43 2.71 -1.28 2.54
CA HIS A 43 2.11 -1.12 1.22
C HIS A 43 2.07 0.34 0.79
N ASN A 44 1.84 1.28 1.71
CA ASN A 44 1.92 2.71 1.42
C ASN A 44 3.33 3.13 0.99
N SER A 45 4.36 2.75 1.75
CA SER A 45 5.76 3.04 1.40
C SER A 45 6.14 2.48 0.03
N LYS A 46 5.67 1.28 -0.33
CA LYS A 46 5.88 0.70 -1.67
C LYS A 46 5.12 1.43 -2.77
N ALA A 47 3.89 1.87 -2.52
CA ALA A 47 3.14 2.69 -3.45
C ALA A 47 3.85 4.03 -3.72
N ILE A 48 4.37 4.68 -2.68
CA ILE A 48 5.16 5.92 -2.79
C ILE A 48 6.42 5.68 -3.63
N GLU A 49 7.21 4.65 -3.31
CA GLU A 49 8.42 4.27 -4.06
C GLU A 49 8.13 4.06 -5.55
N LEU A 50 7.05 3.33 -5.87
CA LEU A 50 6.64 3.08 -7.25
C LEU A 50 6.07 4.34 -7.92
N GLY A 51 5.37 5.19 -7.18
CA GLY A 51 4.85 6.46 -7.66
C GLY A 51 5.96 7.39 -8.14
N PHE A 52 7.04 7.52 -7.35
CA PHE A 52 8.23 8.27 -7.75
C PHE A 52 8.92 7.69 -8.99
N LYS A 53 8.93 6.36 -9.16
CA LYS A 53 9.51 5.72 -10.36
C LYS A 53 8.65 5.90 -11.62
N LEU A 54 7.33 6.01 -11.46
CA LEU A 54 6.39 6.17 -12.57
C LEU A 54 6.30 7.64 -13.03
N ASN A 55 6.28 8.56 -12.07
CA ASN A 55 6.24 10.00 -12.27
C ASN A 55 7.37 10.64 -11.46
N PRO A 56 8.63 10.54 -11.92
CA PRO A 56 9.69 11.34 -11.33
C PRO A 56 9.32 12.79 -11.53
N ILE A 57 9.24 13.55 -10.44
CA ILE A 57 9.02 15.00 -10.47
C ILE A 57 10.05 15.58 -11.44
N THR A 58 9.59 16.22 -12.51
CA THR A 58 10.41 17.09 -13.38
C THR A 58 10.88 18.30 -12.61
#